data_AF-A0A0L0D1F6-F1
#
_entry.id   AF-A0A0L0D1F6-F1
#
_cell.length_a   1.000
_cell.length_b   1.000
_cell.length_c   1.000
_cell.angle_alpha   90.00
_cell.angle_beta   90.00
_cell.angle_gamma   90.00
#
_symmetry.space_group_name_H-M   'P 1'
#
loop_
_entity.id
_entity.type
_entity.pdbx_description
1 polymer ?
#
loop_
_entity_poly.entity_id
_entity_poly.type
_entity_poly.pdbx_seq_one_letter_code
_entity_poly.pdbx_strand_id
1 'polypeptide(L)'
;MAAAAWAVRRVRLSAWRGEAAVTDERGQYLLSVPEIAGAVAEAVTDVDSADDASKLRARRLSGGMSNFLFVLLEASDGSVVGLMRVYGAGADATVVRADEGAVFGALSDAGLGPALLSEWAGGRIEAFVAGTPVESRTLGRPESASLLREILAKVAAMHKLVIPSGLSSSSLAGVENSMLFHQLGSWLGQLEEAAQEGRKVNEQRRLLLTLPDMPVSIELRALRDHVEWLEAKWRAMDGVRMGLCHNDLHGGNIMATADDEVVLIDVEYAGYSMVGVDLGNMACEMMHSYECENHPGFVVRADEFPSPETRAAMVACYLDAAGESSNDAAVAALMAQVDLGILSSHLMWALWSFIQARTSDIAYGYTAYGLQRLDQFVHGRKASTAADAAAKAALASEADSE
;
A
#
# COMPACT_ATOMS: atom_id res chain seq x y z
N MET A 1 27.61 -24.14 14.41
CA MET A 1 26.29 -24.57 14.90
C MET A 1 25.29 -24.24 13.82
N ALA A 2 24.62 -25.26 13.29
CA ALA A 2 23.80 -25.15 12.09
C ALA A 2 22.53 -24.34 12.35
N ALA A 3 22.22 -23.39 11.45
CA ALA A 3 20.95 -22.69 11.39
C ALA A 3 19.83 -23.71 11.11
N ALA A 4 18.88 -23.85 12.04
CA ALA A 4 17.73 -24.71 11.85
C ALA A 4 16.76 -24.03 10.87
N ALA A 5 16.52 -24.66 9.73
CA ALA A 5 15.51 -24.26 8.77
C ALA A 5 14.11 -24.36 9.40
N TRP A 6 13.40 -23.24 9.47
CA TRP A 6 12.02 -23.17 9.97
C TRP A 6 11.07 -23.74 8.90
N ALA A 7 10.58 -24.96 9.10
CA ALA A 7 9.49 -25.51 8.31
C ALA A 7 8.15 -25.12 8.97
N VAL A 8 7.53 -24.03 8.50
CA VAL A 8 6.25 -23.54 9.01
C VAL A 8 5.10 -24.19 8.23
N ARG A 9 4.12 -24.78 8.92
CA ARG A 9 2.91 -25.37 8.33
C ARG A 9 1.67 -24.55 8.72
N ARG A 10 0.86 -24.19 7.73
CA ARG A 10 -0.43 -23.48 7.87
C ARG A 10 -1.53 -24.34 8.49
N VAL A 11 -2.36 -23.75 9.34
CA VAL A 11 -3.57 -24.38 9.89
C VAL A 11 -4.78 -23.48 9.65
N ARG A 12 -5.88 -24.05 9.15
CA ARG A 12 -7.20 -23.38 8.98
C ARG A 12 -8.12 -23.78 10.15
N LEU A 13 -8.60 -22.83 10.93
CA LEU A 13 -9.50 -23.05 12.07
C LEU A 13 -10.96 -22.78 11.67
N SER A 14 -11.67 -23.78 11.15
CA SER A 14 -13.09 -23.63 10.74
C SER A 14 -14.10 -24.38 11.61
N ALA A 15 -13.68 -25.03 12.71
CA ALA A 15 -14.62 -25.68 13.62
C ALA A 15 -14.04 -25.79 15.03
N TRP A 16 -14.60 -25.07 16.02
CA TRP A 16 -14.32 -25.39 17.42
C TRP A 16 -15.50 -25.22 18.36
N ARG A 17 -15.74 -26.27 19.15
CA ARG A 17 -16.69 -26.37 20.26
C ARG A 17 -15.98 -27.12 21.40
N GLY A 18 -15.75 -26.46 22.53
CA GLY A 18 -15.63 -27.04 23.88
C GLY A 18 -14.43 -27.94 24.21
N GLU A 19 -13.63 -27.49 25.19
CA GLU A 19 -12.73 -28.21 26.12
C GLU A 19 -11.65 -29.21 25.62
N ALA A 20 -10.51 -29.14 26.33
CA ALA A 20 -9.26 -29.92 26.29
C ALA A 20 -8.33 -29.69 25.08
N ALA A 21 -7.29 -28.87 25.30
CA ALA A 21 -6.14 -28.75 24.41
C ALA A 21 -5.26 -30.00 24.54
N VAL A 22 -5.07 -30.74 23.44
CA VAL A 22 -4.27 -31.97 23.40
C VAL A 22 -2.84 -31.64 22.94
N THR A 23 -1.83 -32.31 23.51
CA THR A 23 -0.44 -32.23 23.02
C THR A 23 -0.05 -33.51 22.29
N ASP A 24 0.83 -33.44 21.28
CA ASP A 24 1.40 -34.63 20.62
C ASP A 24 2.60 -35.24 21.39
N GLU A 25 3.08 -36.39 20.91
CA GLU A 25 4.17 -37.17 21.52
C GLU A 25 5.56 -36.48 21.44
N ARG A 26 5.67 -35.36 20.71
CA ARG A 26 6.84 -34.49 20.65
C ARG A 26 6.67 -33.22 21.50
N GLY A 27 5.56 -33.12 22.24
CA GLY A 27 5.24 -31.99 23.11
C GLY A 27 4.69 -30.77 22.38
N GLN A 28 4.17 -30.91 21.15
CA GLN A 28 3.49 -29.82 20.45
C GLN A 28 2.10 -29.60 21.05
N TYR A 29 1.83 -28.39 21.56
CA TYR A 29 0.49 -27.99 21.98
C TYR A 29 -0.40 -27.71 20.75
N LEU A 30 -1.50 -28.46 20.62
CA LEU A 30 -2.71 -27.98 19.91
C LEU A 30 -3.37 -26.94 20.84
N LEU A 31 -3.84 -25.81 20.33
CA LEU A 31 -4.64 -24.86 21.13
C LEU A 31 -5.90 -25.56 21.72
N SER A 32 -6.35 -25.18 22.92
CA SER A 32 -7.80 -25.11 23.17
C SER A 32 -8.27 -23.69 22.95
N VAL A 33 -9.38 -23.56 22.26
CA VAL A 33 -9.80 -22.39 21.50
C VAL A 33 -10.83 -21.47 22.21
N PRO A 34 -11.19 -21.54 23.52
CA PRO A 34 -12.12 -20.55 24.08
C PRO A 34 -11.43 -19.22 24.46
N GLU A 35 -10.10 -19.21 24.53
CA GLU A 35 -9.31 -18.13 25.16
C GLU A 35 -8.76 -17.12 24.14
N ILE A 36 -8.42 -17.57 22.93
CA ILE A 36 -8.37 -16.67 21.75
C ILE A 36 -9.76 -16.06 21.51
N ALA A 37 -10.84 -16.79 21.90
CA ALA A 37 -12.22 -16.35 21.75
C ALA A 37 -12.72 -15.37 22.84
N GLY A 38 -11.97 -15.15 23.93
CA GLY A 38 -12.18 -14.03 24.86
C GLY A 38 -11.40 -12.77 24.46
N ALA A 39 -10.20 -12.93 23.89
CA ALA A 39 -9.29 -11.84 23.49
C ALA A 39 -9.85 -10.86 22.43
N VAL A 40 -11.01 -11.18 21.87
CA VAL A 40 -11.80 -10.35 20.93
C VAL A 40 -13.12 -9.86 21.56
N ALA A 41 -13.62 -10.49 22.63
CA ALA A 41 -14.95 -10.22 23.20
C ALA A 41 -15.04 -8.87 23.94
N GLU A 42 -13.91 -8.34 24.43
CA GLU A 42 -13.75 -7.02 25.05
C GLU A 42 -12.74 -6.16 24.25
N ALA A 43 -13.02 -5.78 23.00
CA ALA A 43 -12.23 -4.73 22.32
C ALA A 43 -12.30 -3.33 23.02
N VAL A 44 -13.00 -3.28 24.16
CA VAL A 44 -13.33 -2.21 25.12
C VAL A 44 -13.48 -2.99 26.45
N THR A 45 -12.82 -2.79 27.60
CA THR A 45 -12.11 -1.68 28.26
C THR A 45 -11.16 -2.30 29.31
N ASP A 46 -9.90 -1.88 29.34
CA ASP A 46 -8.85 -2.24 30.32
C ASP A 46 -8.62 -3.74 30.60
N VAL A 47 -7.56 -4.29 30.00
CA VAL A 47 -7.14 -5.68 30.22
C VAL A 47 -6.25 -5.74 31.47
N ASP A 48 -6.87 -6.00 32.62
CA ASP A 48 -6.21 -6.55 33.80
C ASP A 48 -7.03 -7.76 34.30
N SER A 49 -6.85 -8.91 33.66
CA SER A 49 -6.85 -10.24 34.33
C SER A 49 -6.82 -11.36 33.28
N ALA A 50 -5.89 -12.28 33.46
CA ALA A 50 -6.04 -13.64 32.98
C ALA A 50 -5.75 -14.54 34.18
N ASP A 51 -6.81 -15.18 34.71
CA ASP A 51 -6.70 -16.23 35.70
C ASP A 51 -5.84 -17.36 35.11
N ASP A 52 -4.73 -17.65 35.81
CA ASP A 52 -3.75 -18.76 35.84
C ASP A 52 -3.82 -19.99 34.87
N ALA A 53 -4.48 -19.92 33.71
CA ALA A 53 -4.64 -21.04 32.77
C ALA A 53 -4.22 -20.76 31.31
N SER A 54 -4.08 -19.49 30.87
CA SER A 54 -3.71 -19.14 29.49
C SER A 54 -2.27 -18.65 29.35
N LYS A 55 -1.43 -19.37 28.58
CA LYS A 55 0.02 -19.17 28.47
C LYS A 55 0.48 -17.96 27.62
N LEU A 56 -0.42 -17.06 27.20
CA LEU A 56 -0.11 -15.93 26.31
C LEU A 56 -0.60 -14.59 26.88
N ARG A 57 0.16 -13.52 26.65
CA ARG A 57 -0.19 -12.11 26.95
C ARG A 57 -0.35 -11.34 25.64
N ALA A 58 -1.17 -10.30 25.62
CA ALA A 58 -1.34 -9.42 24.46
C ALA A 58 -1.06 -7.96 24.83
N ARG A 59 -0.25 -7.26 24.04
CA ARG A 59 0.03 -5.82 24.21
C ARG A 59 -0.45 -5.05 23.00
N ARG A 60 -1.39 -4.12 23.21
CA ARG A 60 -1.90 -3.25 22.15
C ARG A 60 -0.79 -2.34 21.62
N LEU A 61 -0.69 -2.24 20.29
CA LEU A 61 0.09 -1.22 19.60
C LEU A 61 -0.82 -0.01 19.32
N SER A 62 -0.32 1.18 19.58
CA SER A 62 -0.94 2.44 19.15
C SER A 62 -0.67 2.67 17.66
N GLY A 63 -1.66 3.15 16.89
CA GLY A 63 -1.38 3.76 15.58
C GLY A 63 -2.15 3.25 14.36
N GLY A 64 -3.14 2.36 14.49
CA GLY A 64 -4.01 1.97 13.37
C GLY A 64 -5.36 2.70 13.39
N MET A 65 -5.75 3.34 12.28
CA MET A 65 -7.12 3.87 12.10
C MET A 65 -8.13 2.76 11.77
N SER A 66 -7.70 1.78 10.97
CA SER A 66 -8.58 0.74 10.39
C SER A 66 -8.52 -0.60 11.12
N ASN A 67 -7.44 -0.84 11.87
CA ASN A 67 -7.10 -2.13 12.47
C ASN A 67 -6.63 -1.96 13.92
N PHE A 68 -7.02 -2.88 14.81
CA PHE A 68 -6.42 -3.00 16.13
C PHE A 68 -5.28 -4.02 16.07
N LEU A 69 -4.10 -3.60 16.51
CA LEU A 69 -2.88 -4.40 16.48
C LEU A 69 -2.47 -4.77 17.91
N PHE A 70 -2.17 -6.05 18.13
CA PHE A 70 -1.74 -6.58 19.42
C PHE A 70 -0.52 -7.47 19.24
N VAL A 71 0.60 -7.12 19.87
CA VAL A 71 1.75 -8.02 19.98
C VAL A 71 1.40 -9.14 20.95
N LEU A 72 1.48 -10.38 20.48
CA LEU A 72 1.30 -11.57 21.29
C LEU A 72 2.64 -11.95 21.91
N LEU A 73 2.62 -12.20 23.21
CA LEU A 73 3.79 -12.49 24.03
C LEU A 73 3.59 -13.83 24.76
N GLU A 74 4.63 -14.61 24.90
CA GLU A 74 4.65 -15.76 25.79
C GLU A 74 4.56 -15.29 27.25
N ALA A 75 3.65 -15.86 28.05
CA ALA A 75 3.44 -15.41 29.43
C ALA A 75 4.62 -15.73 30.35
N SER A 76 5.39 -16.78 30.02
CA SER A 76 6.50 -17.27 30.84
C SER A 76 7.73 -16.37 30.81
N ASP A 77 8.11 -15.84 29.65
CA ASP A 77 9.33 -15.04 29.47
C ASP A 77 9.13 -13.71 28.74
N GLY A 78 7.92 -13.43 28.23
CA GLY A 78 7.62 -12.22 27.49
C GLY A 78 8.16 -12.20 26.06
N SER A 79 8.63 -13.34 25.53
CA SER A 79 9.08 -13.45 24.15
C SER A 79 7.94 -13.21 23.17
N VAL A 80 8.22 -12.57 22.04
CA VAL A 80 7.21 -12.27 21.02
C VAL A 80 6.90 -13.53 20.22
N VAL A 81 5.62 -13.91 20.18
CA VAL A 81 5.14 -15.11 19.46
C VAL A 81 4.37 -14.77 18.18
N GLY A 82 3.92 -13.52 18.04
CA GLY A 82 3.21 -13.07 16.85
C GLY A 82 2.58 -11.69 16.99
N LEU A 83 1.87 -11.28 15.96
CA LEU A 83 1.08 -10.06 15.89
C LEU A 83 -0.36 -10.45 15.54
N MET A 84 -1.31 -10.06 16.38
CA MET A 84 -2.73 -10.22 16.13
C MET A 84 -3.29 -8.92 15.56
N ARG A 85 -3.92 -9.03 14.39
CA ARG A 85 -4.64 -7.95 13.73
C ARG A 85 -6.13 -8.24 13.80
N VAL A 86 -6.88 -7.33 14.43
CA VAL A 86 -8.34 -7.38 14.50
C VAL A 86 -8.91 -6.27 13.62
N TYR A 87 -9.80 -6.65 12.71
CA TYR A 87 -10.41 -5.71 11.76
C TYR A 87 -11.46 -4.84 12.46
N GLY A 88 -11.42 -3.52 12.26
CA GLY A 88 -12.39 -2.59 12.84
C GLY A 88 -13.80 -2.73 12.23
N ALA A 89 -14.84 -2.48 13.04
CA ALA A 89 -16.22 -2.33 12.58
C ALA A 89 -16.37 -0.96 11.91
N GLY A 90 -16.32 -0.91 10.57
CA GLY A 90 -16.48 0.33 9.80
C GLY A 90 -15.35 0.66 8.82
N ALA A 91 -14.24 -0.08 8.83
CA ALA A 91 -13.18 0.05 7.81
C ALA A 91 -13.54 -0.65 6.47
N ASP A 92 -14.83 -0.75 6.15
CA ASP A 92 -15.39 -1.49 5.00
C ASP A 92 -15.61 -0.60 3.76
N ALA A 93 -15.36 0.72 3.83
CA ALA A 93 -15.68 1.63 2.72
C ALA A 93 -14.61 1.72 1.62
N THR A 94 -13.37 1.26 1.86
CA THR A 94 -12.23 1.49 0.94
C THR A 94 -11.44 0.25 0.53
N VAL A 95 -11.53 -0.86 1.27
CA VAL A 95 -10.72 -2.07 1.04
C VAL A 95 -11.60 -3.31 0.91
N VAL A 96 -11.47 -4.05 -0.20
CA VAL A 96 -12.15 -5.34 -0.38
C VAL A 96 -11.39 -6.42 0.40
N ARG A 97 -11.79 -6.66 1.65
CA ARG A 97 -11.07 -7.52 2.62
C ARG A 97 -10.82 -8.97 2.16
N ALA A 98 -11.68 -9.52 1.30
CA ALA A 98 -11.50 -10.86 0.73
C ALA A 98 -10.27 -10.94 -0.20
N ASP A 99 -9.91 -9.81 -0.83
CA ASP A 99 -8.74 -9.69 -1.69
C ASP A 99 -7.46 -9.53 -0.86
N GLU A 100 -7.51 -8.74 0.22
CA GLU A 100 -6.38 -8.52 1.14
C GLU A 100 -5.87 -9.84 1.76
N GLY A 101 -6.75 -10.69 2.29
CA GLY A 101 -6.35 -11.97 2.90
C GLY A 101 -5.67 -12.92 1.92
N ALA A 102 -6.16 -12.96 0.67
CA ALA A 102 -5.57 -13.78 -0.38
C ALA A 102 -4.19 -13.26 -0.83
N VAL A 103 -4.04 -11.94 -0.96
CA VAL A 103 -2.75 -11.29 -1.26
C VAL A 103 -1.76 -11.52 -0.12
N PHE A 104 -2.18 -11.28 1.12
CA PHE A 104 -1.37 -11.53 2.31
C PHE A 104 -0.90 -12.99 2.37
N GLY A 105 -1.81 -13.93 2.14
CA GLY A 105 -1.49 -15.35 2.05
C GLY A 105 -0.43 -15.64 0.98
N ALA A 106 -0.55 -15.09 -0.23
CA ALA A 106 0.44 -15.33 -1.27
C ALA A 106 1.82 -14.74 -0.93
N LEU A 107 1.88 -13.53 -0.36
CA LEU A 107 3.14 -12.94 0.09
C LEU A 107 3.78 -13.75 1.22
N SER A 108 2.95 -14.26 2.14
CA SER A 108 3.40 -15.14 3.21
C SER A 108 3.98 -16.45 2.65
N ASP A 109 3.35 -17.07 1.66
CA ASP A 109 3.86 -18.32 1.04
C ASP A 109 5.18 -18.07 0.30
N ALA A 110 5.30 -16.91 -0.35
CA ALA A 110 6.48 -16.52 -1.11
C ALA A 110 7.63 -16.00 -0.24
N GLY A 111 7.44 -15.85 1.08
CA GLY A 111 8.44 -15.29 1.97
C GLY A 111 8.73 -13.80 1.72
N LEU A 112 7.77 -13.07 1.14
CA LEU A 112 7.88 -11.63 0.84
C LEU A 112 7.27 -10.75 1.93
N GLY A 113 6.31 -11.29 2.68
CA GLY A 113 5.65 -10.64 3.79
C GLY A 113 5.70 -11.48 5.08
N PRO A 114 5.08 -11.00 6.16
CA PRO A 114 4.99 -11.75 7.41
C PRO A 114 4.32 -13.11 7.21
N ALA A 115 4.80 -14.14 7.92
CA ALA A 115 4.19 -15.45 7.83
C ALA A 115 2.77 -15.43 8.43
N LEU A 116 1.76 -15.89 7.67
CA LEU A 116 0.40 -16.10 8.16
C LEU A 116 0.38 -17.32 9.10
N LEU A 117 0.12 -17.08 10.38
CA LEU A 117 0.07 -18.15 11.40
C LEU A 117 -1.34 -18.70 11.56
N SER A 118 -2.35 -17.82 11.55
CA SER A 118 -3.77 -18.18 11.67
C SER A 118 -4.66 -17.07 11.10
N GLU A 119 -5.88 -17.39 10.69
CA GLU A 119 -6.86 -16.45 10.14
C GLU A 119 -8.28 -16.83 10.59
N TRP A 120 -9.12 -15.82 10.85
CA TRP A 120 -10.56 -15.96 11.12
C TRP A 120 -11.35 -14.78 10.53
N ALA A 121 -12.68 -14.85 10.60
CA ALA A 121 -13.56 -13.84 9.98
C ALA A 121 -13.36 -12.39 10.47
N GLY A 122 -12.75 -12.19 11.64
CA GLY A 122 -12.54 -10.87 12.26
C GLY A 122 -11.08 -10.44 12.36
N GLY A 123 -10.14 -11.19 11.77
CA GLY A 123 -8.73 -10.88 11.89
C GLY A 123 -7.78 -12.00 11.49
N ARG A 124 -6.49 -11.76 11.72
CA ARG A 124 -5.42 -12.73 11.49
C ARG A 124 -4.34 -12.65 12.58
N ILE A 125 -3.61 -13.74 12.75
CA ILE A 125 -2.35 -13.78 13.49
C ILE A 125 -1.23 -13.96 12.46
N GLU A 126 -0.30 -13.02 12.47
CA GLU A 126 0.88 -13.00 11.60
C GLU A 126 2.17 -13.08 12.44
N ALA A 127 3.27 -13.52 11.83
CA ALA A 127 4.58 -13.46 12.46
C ALA A 127 4.94 -12.00 12.74
N PHE A 128 5.49 -11.73 13.92
CA PHE A 128 5.98 -10.40 14.24
C PHE A 128 7.30 -10.15 13.51
N VAL A 129 7.37 -9.06 12.75
CA VAL A 129 8.60 -8.65 12.07
C VAL A 129 9.43 -7.78 13.01
N ALA A 130 10.49 -8.36 13.57
CA ALA A 130 11.46 -7.64 14.40
C ALA A 130 12.42 -6.84 13.51
N GLY A 131 11.95 -5.70 12.99
CA GLY A 131 12.72 -4.80 12.16
C GLY A 131 12.42 -3.33 12.43
N THR A 132 13.09 -2.46 11.69
CA THR A 132 12.87 -1.02 11.70
C THR A 132 12.24 -0.61 10.37
N PRO A 133 11.20 0.24 10.37
CA PRO A 133 10.68 0.82 9.13
C PRO A 133 11.78 1.58 8.39
N VAL A 134 11.80 1.43 7.07
CA VAL A 134 12.76 2.13 6.21
C VAL A 134 12.42 3.62 6.16
N GLU A 135 13.43 4.48 6.20
CA GLU A 135 13.24 5.90 5.92
C GLU A 135 13.31 6.14 4.40
N SER A 136 12.16 6.35 3.74
CA SER A 136 12.06 6.55 2.28
C SER A 136 13.06 7.57 1.75
N ARG A 137 13.27 8.67 2.48
CA ARG A 137 14.17 9.78 2.10
C ARG A 137 15.63 9.37 1.94
N THR A 138 16.04 8.28 2.58
CA THR A 138 17.42 7.79 2.50
C THR A 138 17.64 6.91 1.27
N LEU A 139 16.58 6.39 0.65
CA LEU A 139 16.68 5.41 -0.45
C LEU A 139 17.33 5.97 -1.72
N GLY A 140 17.23 7.27 -1.95
CA GLY A 140 17.89 7.94 -3.08
C GLY A 140 19.39 8.16 -2.90
N ARG A 141 19.96 7.84 -1.72
CA ARG A 141 21.34 8.13 -1.37
C ARG A 141 22.27 6.93 -1.63
N PRO A 142 23.55 7.14 -2.00
CA PRO A 142 24.48 6.04 -2.30
C PRO A 142 24.65 5.03 -1.16
N GLU A 143 24.58 5.48 0.09
CA GLU A 143 24.69 4.62 1.28
C GLU A 143 23.56 3.57 1.39
N SER A 144 22.37 3.88 0.86
CA SER A 144 21.22 2.97 0.88
C SER A 144 21.13 2.09 -0.37
N ALA A 145 22.13 2.10 -1.26
CA ALA A 145 22.06 1.36 -2.53
C ALA A 145 21.89 -0.16 -2.35
N SER A 146 22.49 -0.75 -1.32
CA SER A 146 22.33 -2.18 -1.01
C SER A 146 20.90 -2.49 -0.54
N LEU A 147 20.38 -1.67 0.37
CA LEU A 147 19.01 -1.79 0.87
C LEU A 147 17.99 -1.59 -0.26
N LEU A 148 18.18 -0.57 -1.10
CA LEU A 148 17.31 -0.32 -2.26
C LEU A 148 17.30 -1.51 -3.22
N ARG A 149 18.45 -2.15 -3.45
CA ARG A 149 18.52 -3.36 -4.28
C ARG A 149 17.70 -4.50 -3.70
N GLU A 150 17.79 -4.72 -2.38
CA GLU A 150 17.02 -5.77 -1.70
C GLU A 150 15.51 -5.48 -1.74
N ILE A 151 15.11 -4.22 -1.50
CA ILE A 151 13.72 -3.77 -1.65
C ILE A 151 13.20 -4.05 -3.05
N LEU A 152 13.94 -3.62 -4.08
CA LEU A 152 13.54 -3.83 -5.48
C LEU A 152 13.48 -5.30 -5.86
N ALA A 153 14.30 -6.16 -5.25
CA ALA A 153 14.21 -7.61 -5.43
C ALA A 153 12.92 -8.19 -4.84
N LYS A 154 12.53 -7.79 -3.62
CA LYS A 154 11.24 -8.20 -3.03
C LYS A 154 10.05 -7.66 -3.84
N VAL A 155 10.12 -6.42 -4.31
CA VAL A 155 9.09 -5.81 -5.18
C VAL A 155 9.00 -6.53 -6.53
N ALA A 156 10.13 -6.84 -7.17
CA ALA A 156 10.17 -7.60 -8.42
C ALA A 156 9.61 -9.03 -8.25
N ALA A 157 9.89 -9.67 -7.12
CA ALA A 157 9.30 -10.96 -6.79
C ALA A 157 7.78 -10.86 -6.55
N MET A 158 7.32 -9.83 -5.83
CA MET A 158 5.89 -9.57 -5.59
C MET A 158 5.14 -9.36 -6.90
N HIS A 159 5.67 -8.55 -7.82
CA HIS A 159 5.05 -8.27 -9.12
C HIS A 159 4.81 -9.52 -9.98
N LYS A 160 5.53 -10.62 -9.72
CA LYS A 160 5.39 -11.90 -10.43
C LYS A 160 4.41 -12.86 -9.75
N LEU A 161 3.92 -12.55 -8.55
CA LEU A 161 3.00 -13.43 -7.85
C LEU A 161 1.67 -13.55 -8.59
N VAL A 162 1.20 -14.80 -8.67
CA VAL A 162 -0.11 -15.14 -9.20
C VAL A 162 -0.98 -15.54 -8.03
N ILE A 163 -2.05 -14.80 -7.76
CA ILE A 163 -2.96 -15.19 -6.69
C ILE A 163 -4.02 -16.17 -7.24
N PRO A 164 -4.18 -17.37 -6.66
CA PRO A 164 -5.16 -18.35 -7.12
C PRO A 164 -6.60 -17.86 -6.94
N SER A 165 -7.35 -17.80 -8.05
CA SER A 165 -8.79 -17.57 -8.24
C SER A 165 -9.65 -17.22 -7.02
N GLY A 166 -10.19 -16.01 -7.04
CA GLY A 166 -11.08 -15.40 -6.03
C GLY A 166 -10.93 -13.87 -6.06
N LEU A 167 -9.72 -13.42 -6.34
CA LEU A 167 -9.40 -12.05 -6.72
C LEU A 167 -9.92 -11.78 -8.13
N SER A 168 -10.85 -10.83 -8.22
CA SER A 168 -11.23 -10.09 -9.43
C SER A 168 -10.59 -10.64 -10.71
N SER A 169 -11.22 -11.65 -11.32
CA SER A 169 -10.89 -12.06 -12.68
C SER A 169 -11.02 -10.89 -13.69
N SER A 170 -11.59 -9.76 -13.26
CA SER A 170 -11.59 -8.48 -13.96
C SER A 170 -10.25 -7.76 -13.94
N SER A 171 -9.46 -7.72 -12.85
CA SER A 171 -8.23 -6.90 -12.76
C SER A 171 -7.02 -7.47 -13.52
N LEU A 172 -7.16 -8.67 -14.08
CA LEU A 172 -6.21 -9.24 -15.05
C LEU A 172 -6.47 -8.77 -16.49
N ALA A 173 -7.55 -8.03 -16.76
CA ALA A 173 -7.98 -7.65 -18.10
C ALA A 173 -7.55 -6.23 -18.51
N GLY A 174 -6.29 -5.86 -18.24
CA GLY A 174 -5.69 -4.61 -18.72
C GLY A 174 -5.81 -3.41 -17.77
N VAL A 175 -5.29 -2.27 -18.23
CA VAL A 175 -5.14 -1.02 -17.47
C VAL A 175 -6.44 -0.58 -16.80
N GLU A 176 -7.55 -0.57 -17.54
CA GLU A 176 -8.87 -0.11 -17.08
C GLU A 176 -9.43 -0.88 -15.87
N ASN A 177 -8.97 -2.12 -15.68
CA ASN A 177 -9.43 -2.97 -14.60
C ASN A 177 -8.41 -3.06 -13.45
N SER A 178 -7.31 -2.31 -13.54
CA SER A 178 -6.29 -2.28 -12.49
C SER A 178 -6.85 -1.80 -11.16
N MET A 179 -6.19 -2.22 -10.07
CA MET A 179 -6.51 -1.76 -8.71
C MET A 179 -6.46 -0.23 -8.61
N LEU A 180 -5.50 0.43 -9.29
CA LEU A 180 -5.43 1.89 -9.33
C LEU A 180 -6.75 2.51 -9.83
N PHE A 181 -7.24 2.12 -11.01
CA PHE A 181 -8.43 2.76 -11.58
C PHE A 181 -9.72 2.37 -10.88
N HIS A 182 -9.79 1.16 -10.32
CA HIS A 182 -10.85 0.79 -9.41
C HIS A 182 -10.88 1.71 -8.17
N GLN A 183 -9.72 1.95 -7.55
CA GLN A 183 -9.58 2.82 -6.39
C GLN A 183 -9.93 4.28 -6.70
N LEU A 184 -9.36 4.83 -7.79
CA LEU A 184 -9.62 6.20 -8.24
C LEU A 184 -11.12 6.41 -8.54
N GLY A 185 -11.76 5.45 -9.21
CA GLY A 185 -13.19 5.50 -9.51
C GLY A 185 -14.06 5.46 -8.26
N SER A 186 -13.76 4.55 -7.33
CA SER A 186 -14.47 4.44 -6.04
C SER A 186 -14.34 5.72 -5.21
N TRP A 187 -13.11 6.23 -5.05
CA TRP A 187 -12.86 7.45 -4.28
C TRP A 187 -13.47 8.70 -4.90
N LEU A 188 -13.44 8.82 -6.22
CA LEU A 188 -14.13 9.91 -6.91
C LEU A 188 -15.65 9.85 -6.67
N GLY A 189 -16.25 8.65 -6.70
CA GLY A 189 -17.66 8.46 -6.37
C GLY A 189 -18.01 8.91 -4.95
N GLN A 190 -17.20 8.54 -3.96
CA GLN A 190 -17.39 8.97 -2.56
C GLN A 190 -17.31 10.50 -2.43
N LEU A 191 -16.37 11.14 -3.12
CA LEU A 191 -16.25 12.61 -3.12
C LEU A 191 -17.43 13.29 -3.85
N GLU A 192 -18.01 12.66 -4.87
CA GLU A 192 -19.21 13.15 -5.55
C GLU A 192 -20.46 13.05 -4.70
N GLU A 193 -20.65 11.94 -3.98
CA GLU A 193 -21.74 11.78 -3.01
C GLU A 193 -21.61 12.82 -1.90
N ALA A 194 -20.41 12.95 -1.34
CA ALA A 194 -20.05 13.96 -0.35
C ALA A 194 -20.41 15.39 -0.73
N ALA A 195 -20.17 15.77 -1.99
CA ALA A 195 -20.48 17.12 -2.46
C ALA A 195 -21.97 17.33 -2.76
N GLN A 196 -22.76 16.26 -2.85
CA GLN A 196 -24.21 16.33 -3.02
C GLN A 196 -24.95 16.43 -1.67
N GLU A 197 -24.33 15.96 -0.57
CA GLU A 197 -24.89 16.07 0.78
C GLU A 197 -25.23 17.53 1.13
N GLY A 198 -26.52 17.79 1.39
CA GLY A 198 -27.02 19.12 1.76
C GLY A 198 -27.40 20.05 0.59
N ARG A 199 -27.28 19.63 -0.68
CA ARG A 199 -27.73 20.44 -1.84
C ARG A 199 -29.23 20.33 -2.09
N LYS A 200 -29.85 21.44 -2.53
CA LYS A 200 -31.22 21.46 -3.07
C LYS A 200 -31.20 21.13 -4.56
N VAL A 201 -32.11 20.27 -5.01
CA VAL A 201 -32.22 19.65 -6.36
C VAL A 201 -32.20 20.63 -7.55
N ASN A 202 -32.39 21.94 -7.34
CA ASN A 202 -32.52 22.94 -8.42
C ASN A 202 -31.30 23.86 -8.64
N GLU A 203 -30.14 23.57 -8.06
CA GLU A 203 -28.92 24.32 -8.41
C GLU A 203 -28.15 23.65 -9.55
N GLN A 204 -28.28 24.17 -10.77
CA GLN A 204 -27.42 23.86 -11.93
C GLN A 204 -25.97 24.36 -11.78
N ARG A 205 -25.42 24.39 -10.56
CA ARG A 205 -24.14 25.03 -10.26
C ARG A 205 -23.10 23.97 -9.94
N ARG A 206 -21.94 24.06 -10.60
CA ARG A 206 -20.71 23.27 -10.43
C ARG A 206 -20.66 22.50 -9.10
N LEU A 207 -20.40 21.19 -9.18
CA LEU A 207 -20.26 20.38 -7.98
C LEU A 207 -18.89 20.68 -7.35
N LEU A 208 -18.93 21.40 -6.23
CA LEU A 208 -17.75 21.82 -5.48
C LEU A 208 -17.63 20.96 -4.23
N LEU A 209 -16.46 20.35 -4.06
CA LEU A 209 -16.07 19.70 -2.82
C LEU A 209 -15.51 20.75 -1.87
N THR A 210 -16.21 21.03 -0.77
CA THR A 210 -15.71 21.89 0.30
C THR A 210 -14.97 21.03 1.33
N LEU A 211 -13.74 21.40 1.64
CA LEU A 211 -12.91 20.68 2.60
C LEU A 211 -13.05 21.32 4.00
N PRO A 212 -13.13 20.53 5.08
CA PRO A 212 -13.56 21.03 6.40
C PRO A 212 -12.48 21.82 7.15
N ASP A 213 -11.21 21.56 6.89
CA ASP A 213 -10.03 22.11 7.58
C ASP A 213 -9.42 23.34 6.87
N MET A 214 -9.79 23.63 5.61
CA MET A 214 -9.39 24.85 4.90
C MET A 214 -10.53 25.41 4.03
N PRO A 215 -10.64 26.75 3.86
CA PRO A 215 -11.69 27.38 3.04
C PRO A 215 -11.38 27.26 1.53
N VAL A 216 -11.15 26.04 1.05
CA VAL A 216 -10.87 25.71 -0.34
C VAL A 216 -11.99 24.83 -0.87
N SER A 217 -12.40 25.11 -2.11
CA SER A 217 -13.34 24.28 -2.84
C SER A 217 -12.71 23.75 -4.11
N ILE A 218 -12.86 22.46 -4.36
CA ILE A 218 -12.34 21.78 -5.56
C ILE A 218 -13.53 21.45 -6.46
N GLU A 219 -13.43 21.79 -7.75
CA GLU A 219 -14.44 21.38 -8.73
C GLU A 219 -14.30 19.89 -9.03
N LEU A 220 -15.30 19.09 -8.68
CA LEU A 220 -15.25 17.64 -8.87
C LEU A 220 -15.16 17.23 -10.33
N ARG A 221 -15.70 18.05 -11.23
CA ARG A 221 -15.53 17.85 -12.66
C ARG A 221 -14.06 17.88 -13.06
N ALA A 222 -13.25 18.77 -12.46
CA ALA A 222 -11.82 18.78 -12.73
C ALA A 222 -11.13 17.51 -12.23
N LEU A 223 -11.46 17.01 -11.03
CA LEU A 223 -10.92 15.73 -10.53
C LEU A 223 -11.27 14.56 -11.46
N ARG A 224 -12.51 14.51 -11.94
CA ARG A 224 -12.95 13.54 -12.95
C ARG A 224 -12.13 13.64 -14.24
N ASP A 225 -11.97 14.84 -14.78
CA ASP A 225 -11.17 15.09 -15.99
C ASP A 225 -9.68 14.75 -15.77
N HIS A 226 -9.18 14.76 -14.53
CA HIS A 226 -7.82 14.31 -14.17
C HIS A 226 -7.70 12.79 -14.21
N VAL A 227 -8.66 12.06 -13.62
CA VAL A 227 -8.71 10.59 -13.65
C VAL A 227 -8.87 10.08 -15.09
N GLU A 228 -9.81 10.63 -15.85
CA GLU A 228 -10.06 10.24 -17.26
C GLU A 228 -8.82 10.48 -18.15
N TRP A 229 -8.10 11.58 -17.93
CA TRP A 229 -6.85 11.85 -18.66
C TRP A 229 -5.76 10.84 -18.31
N LEU A 230 -5.61 10.50 -17.02
CA LEU A 230 -4.61 9.55 -16.57
C LEU A 230 -4.89 8.14 -17.13
N GLU A 231 -6.16 7.73 -17.13
CA GLU A 231 -6.59 6.46 -17.71
C GLU A 231 -6.31 6.40 -19.21
N ALA A 232 -6.72 7.44 -19.95
CA ALA A 232 -6.45 7.52 -21.38
C ALA A 232 -4.93 7.48 -21.68
N LYS A 233 -4.10 8.07 -20.82
CA LYS A 233 -2.64 8.06 -20.94
C LYS A 233 -2.05 6.67 -20.77
N TRP A 234 -2.46 5.93 -19.74
CA TRP A 234 -2.01 4.56 -19.55
C TRP A 234 -2.49 3.63 -20.67
N ARG A 235 -3.73 3.78 -21.13
CA ARG A 235 -4.29 2.94 -22.22
C ARG A 235 -3.62 3.20 -23.57
N ALA A 236 -3.11 4.40 -23.79
CA ALA A 236 -2.39 4.76 -25.02
C ALA A 236 -0.91 4.34 -25.00
N MET A 237 -0.39 3.86 -23.88
CA MET A 237 1.00 3.45 -23.76
C MET A 237 1.16 1.98 -24.18
N ASP A 238 2.08 1.71 -25.10
CA ASP A 238 2.42 0.36 -25.51
C ASP A 238 3.30 -0.33 -24.46
N GLY A 239 3.11 -1.64 -24.30
CA GLY A 239 3.98 -2.46 -23.44
C GLY A 239 3.86 -2.18 -21.94
N VAL A 240 2.71 -1.66 -21.49
CA VAL A 240 2.44 -1.47 -20.06
C VAL A 240 2.60 -2.80 -19.32
N ARG A 241 3.47 -2.79 -18.30
CA ARG A 241 3.77 -3.95 -17.47
C ARG A 241 2.77 -4.04 -16.32
N MET A 242 2.01 -5.12 -16.30
CA MET A 242 1.09 -5.46 -15.21
C MET A 242 1.77 -6.42 -14.22
N GLY A 243 1.43 -6.31 -12.95
CA GLY A 243 1.89 -7.20 -11.88
C GLY A 243 1.03 -7.06 -10.63
N LEU A 244 1.23 -7.96 -9.66
CA LEU A 244 0.65 -7.78 -8.33
C LEU A 244 1.43 -6.67 -7.61
N CYS A 245 0.86 -5.48 -7.55
CA CYS A 245 1.48 -4.30 -6.94
C CYS A 245 1.02 -4.15 -5.49
N HIS A 246 1.87 -3.54 -4.68
CA HIS A 246 1.54 -3.15 -3.31
C HIS A 246 0.64 -1.90 -3.28
N ASN A 247 0.81 -1.01 -4.25
CA ASN A 247 0.13 0.28 -4.41
C ASN A 247 0.35 1.28 -3.25
N ASP A 248 1.23 0.97 -2.29
CA ASP A 248 1.54 1.85 -1.16
C ASP A 248 2.96 1.63 -0.61
N LEU A 249 3.95 1.62 -1.52
CA LEU A 249 5.37 1.43 -1.17
C LEU A 249 5.99 2.72 -0.60
N HIS A 250 5.61 3.07 0.63
CA HIS A 250 6.36 4.00 1.47
C HIS A 250 7.20 3.24 2.49
N GLY A 251 8.25 3.86 3.02
CA GLY A 251 9.19 3.21 3.93
C GLY A 251 8.58 2.70 5.24
N GLY A 252 7.42 3.21 5.65
CA GLY A 252 6.63 2.67 6.77
C GLY A 252 6.11 1.25 6.51
N ASN A 253 5.92 0.88 5.24
CA ASN A 253 5.44 -0.43 4.81
C ASN A 253 6.60 -1.37 4.39
N ILE A 254 7.85 -0.95 4.63
CA ILE A 254 9.05 -1.71 4.30
C ILE A 254 9.86 -1.87 5.58
N MET A 255 9.96 -3.10 6.08
CA MET A 255 10.70 -3.41 7.29
C MET A 255 12.08 -3.95 6.95
N ALA A 256 13.14 -3.31 7.46
CA ALA A 256 14.49 -3.85 7.42
C ALA A 256 14.80 -4.56 8.75
N THR A 257 15.18 -5.83 8.68
CA THR A 257 15.52 -6.64 9.86
C THR A 257 17.00 -6.48 10.23
N ALA A 258 17.39 -6.97 11.42
CA ALA A 258 18.79 -6.95 11.86
C ALA A 258 19.73 -7.81 10.99
N ASP A 259 19.18 -8.77 10.24
CA ASP A 259 19.92 -9.64 9.31
C ASP A 259 19.90 -9.09 7.87
N ASP A 260 19.61 -7.80 7.70
CA ASP A 260 19.48 -7.09 6.41
C ASP A 260 18.39 -7.64 5.45
N GLU A 261 17.53 -8.56 5.93
CA GLU A 261 16.35 -8.99 5.17
C GLU A 261 15.30 -7.89 5.13
N VAL A 262 14.64 -7.75 3.98
CA VAL A 262 13.51 -6.83 3.75
C VAL A 262 12.19 -7.61 3.75
N VAL A 263 11.22 -7.09 4.49
CA VAL A 263 9.85 -7.62 4.54
C VAL A 263 8.86 -6.54 4.15
N LEU A 264 7.99 -6.83 3.19
CA LEU A 264 6.88 -5.96 2.79
C LEU A 264 5.69 -6.20 3.73
N ILE A 265 5.10 -5.14 4.26
CA ILE A 265 3.97 -5.21 5.19
C ILE A 265 2.83 -4.30 4.74
N ASP A 266 1.65 -4.46 5.33
CA ASP A 266 0.48 -3.61 5.09
C ASP A 266 -0.03 -3.58 3.63
N VAL A 267 -0.45 -4.75 3.15
CA VAL A 267 -0.95 -4.95 1.78
C VAL A 267 -2.42 -4.57 1.58
N GLU A 268 -2.92 -3.57 2.31
CA GLU A 268 -4.35 -3.19 2.26
C GLU A 268 -4.79 -2.61 0.91
N TYR A 269 -3.88 -1.93 0.20
CA TYR A 269 -4.11 -1.41 -1.16
C TYR A 269 -3.60 -2.34 -2.26
N ALA A 270 -3.04 -3.50 -1.90
CA ALA A 270 -2.37 -4.36 -2.87
C ALA A 270 -3.36 -5.00 -3.85
N GLY A 271 -2.92 -5.16 -5.09
CA GLY A 271 -3.73 -5.73 -6.16
C GLY A 271 -3.05 -5.65 -7.52
N TYR A 272 -3.61 -6.33 -8.52
CA TYR A 272 -3.09 -6.26 -9.88
C TYR A 272 -3.18 -4.83 -10.43
N SER A 273 -2.02 -4.28 -10.79
CA SER A 273 -1.87 -2.90 -11.25
C SER A 273 -0.69 -2.77 -12.20
N MET A 274 -0.41 -1.54 -12.63
CA MET A 274 0.76 -1.23 -13.46
C MET A 274 2.00 -1.13 -12.58
N VAL A 275 3.05 -1.89 -12.90
CA VAL A 275 4.33 -1.92 -12.16
C VAL A 275 4.98 -0.53 -12.07
N GLY A 276 4.82 0.29 -13.11
CA GLY A 276 5.30 1.67 -13.09
C GLY A 276 4.68 2.52 -11.99
N VAL A 277 3.47 2.20 -11.52
CA VAL A 277 2.80 2.92 -10.42
C VAL A 277 3.51 2.67 -9.10
N ASP A 278 3.87 1.43 -8.79
CA ASP A 278 4.60 1.09 -7.55
C ASP A 278 5.98 1.75 -7.52
N LEU A 279 6.74 1.62 -8.60
CA LEU A 279 8.07 2.23 -8.72
C LEU A 279 7.99 3.77 -8.72
N GLY A 280 6.96 4.34 -9.35
CA GLY A 280 6.70 5.78 -9.32
C GLY A 280 6.31 6.27 -7.93
N ASN A 281 5.51 5.50 -7.20
CA ASN A 281 5.17 5.79 -5.81
C ASN A 281 6.42 5.79 -4.93
N MET A 282 7.29 4.77 -5.04
CA MET A 282 8.56 4.73 -4.30
C MET A 282 9.38 6.01 -4.53
N ALA A 283 9.46 6.50 -5.78
CA ALA A 283 10.15 7.75 -6.10
C ALA A 283 9.48 8.98 -5.46
N CYS A 284 8.14 9.06 -5.46
CA CYS A 284 7.40 10.10 -4.75
C CYS A 284 7.69 10.06 -3.25
N GLU A 285 7.76 8.88 -2.63
CA GLU A 285 7.93 8.74 -1.19
C GLU A 285 9.33 9.15 -0.70
N MET A 286 10.35 9.19 -1.59
CA MET A 286 11.67 9.72 -1.24
C MET A 286 11.67 11.22 -0.88
N MET A 287 10.68 11.99 -1.34
CA MET A 287 10.55 13.41 -0.96
C MET A 287 9.55 13.67 0.18
N HIS A 288 8.86 12.63 0.67
CA HIS A 288 7.85 12.77 1.73
C HIS A 288 8.38 12.27 3.08
N SER A 289 7.89 12.90 4.15
CA SER A 289 8.10 12.44 5.50
C SER A 289 6.89 12.72 6.36
N TYR A 290 6.55 11.72 7.16
CA TYR A 290 5.37 11.68 8.01
C TYR A 290 5.71 11.73 9.51
N GLU A 291 7.01 11.75 9.84
CA GLU A 291 7.51 11.88 11.21
C GLU A 291 7.60 13.37 11.60
N CYS A 292 6.45 14.03 11.65
CA CYS A 292 6.36 15.42 12.07
C CYS A 292 5.41 15.54 13.26
N GLU A 293 5.95 15.89 14.43
CA GLU A 293 5.16 16.14 15.64
C GLU A 293 4.23 17.35 15.50
N ASN A 294 4.56 18.28 14.60
CA ASN A 294 3.80 19.51 14.38
C ASN A 294 2.87 19.36 13.18
N HIS A 295 1.69 19.99 13.28
CA HIS A 295 0.80 20.18 12.13
C HIS A 295 1.56 20.84 10.96
N PRO A 296 1.43 20.35 9.70
CA PRO A 296 0.38 19.47 9.20
C PRO A 296 0.65 17.96 9.34
N GLY A 297 1.66 17.54 10.09
CA GLY A 297 1.99 16.12 10.27
C GLY A 297 2.80 15.53 9.11
N PHE A 298 3.25 16.37 8.17
CA PHE A 298 4.14 15.94 7.08
C PHE A 298 5.06 17.06 6.59
N VAL A 299 6.14 16.67 5.92
CA VAL A 299 7.07 17.56 5.23
C VAL A 299 7.32 17.01 3.83
N VAL A 300 7.32 17.89 2.83
CA VAL A 300 7.74 17.57 1.46
C VAL A 300 9.03 18.32 1.12
N ARG A 301 10.06 17.58 0.70
CA ARG A 301 11.35 18.12 0.29
C ARG A 301 11.57 17.86 -1.18
N ALA A 302 11.08 18.78 -2.01
CA ALA A 302 11.13 18.65 -3.47
C ALA A 302 12.58 18.50 -4.01
N ASP A 303 13.57 19.00 -3.26
CA ASP A 303 15.00 18.84 -3.53
C ASP A 303 15.54 17.42 -3.29
N GLU A 304 14.83 16.60 -2.50
CA GLU A 304 15.13 15.19 -2.27
C GLU A 304 14.45 14.25 -3.28
N PHE A 305 13.62 14.78 -4.19
CA PHE A 305 13.03 13.97 -5.26
C PHE A 305 14.13 13.37 -6.15
N PRO A 306 14.13 12.05 -6.41
CA PRO A 306 15.24 11.40 -7.10
C PRO A 306 15.41 11.95 -8.51
N SER A 307 16.66 12.25 -8.90
CA SER A 307 16.97 12.75 -10.24
C SER A 307 16.61 11.72 -11.32
N PRO A 308 16.48 12.13 -12.60
CA PRO A 308 16.26 11.19 -13.71
C PRO A 308 17.28 10.03 -13.73
N GLU A 309 18.55 10.32 -13.41
CA GLU A 309 19.62 9.34 -13.34
C GLU A 309 19.41 8.35 -12.19
N THR A 310 19.04 8.85 -11.00
CA THR A 310 18.71 7.99 -9.85
C THR A 310 17.51 7.09 -10.15
N ARG A 311 16.45 7.63 -10.79
CA ARG A 311 15.28 6.83 -11.19
C ARG A 311 15.64 5.78 -12.24
N ALA A 312 16.47 6.13 -13.22
CA ALA A 312 16.96 5.18 -14.23
C ALA A 312 17.80 4.06 -13.59
N ALA A 313 18.66 4.38 -12.62
CA ALA A 313 19.42 3.39 -11.87
C ALA A 313 18.51 2.47 -11.02
N MET A 314 17.46 3.03 -10.42
CA MET A 314 16.42 2.28 -9.71
C MET A 314 15.70 1.30 -10.65
N VAL A 315 15.32 1.76 -11.84
CA VAL A 315 14.69 0.92 -12.88
C VAL A 315 15.63 -0.18 -13.38
N ALA A 316 16.90 0.13 -13.65
CA ALA A 316 17.88 -0.86 -14.06
C ALA A 316 18.05 -1.95 -12.99
N CYS A 317 18.16 -1.54 -11.72
CA CYS A 317 18.26 -2.44 -10.58
C CYS A 317 17.01 -3.35 -10.45
N TYR A 318 15.81 -2.78 -10.64
CA TYR A 318 14.57 -3.56 -10.67
C TYR A 318 14.55 -4.59 -11.80
N LEU A 319 14.95 -4.20 -13.03
CA LEU A 319 15.00 -5.12 -14.17
C LEU A 319 15.99 -6.26 -13.94
N ASP A 320 17.18 -5.97 -13.41
CA ASP A 320 18.16 -6.98 -13.03
C ASP A 320 17.58 -7.96 -12.00
N ALA A 321 16.91 -7.45 -10.97
CA ALA A 321 16.28 -8.28 -9.94
C ALA A 321 15.08 -9.09 -10.49
N ALA A 322 14.40 -8.57 -11.50
CA ALA A 322 13.40 -9.29 -12.27
C ALA A 322 14.01 -10.34 -13.21
N GLY A 323 15.34 -10.45 -13.32
CA GLY A 323 16.00 -11.38 -14.24
C GLY A 323 15.86 -10.98 -15.70
N GLU A 324 15.72 -9.69 -15.97
CA GLU A 324 15.51 -9.10 -17.28
C GLU A 324 16.72 -8.28 -17.74
N SER A 325 16.76 -7.92 -19.03
CA SER A 325 17.83 -7.05 -19.54
C SER A 325 17.62 -5.60 -19.08
N SER A 326 18.62 -5.04 -18.40
CA SER A 326 18.69 -3.65 -17.98
C SER A 326 19.38 -2.73 -19.01
N ASN A 327 19.25 -3.06 -20.31
CA ASN A 327 19.79 -2.20 -21.37
C ASN A 327 19.01 -0.87 -21.50
N ASP A 328 19.63 0.12 -22.15
CA ASP A 328 19.08 1.48 -22.28
C ASP A 328 17.63 1.52 -22.80
N ALA A 329 17.28 0.66 -23.76
CA ALA A 329 15.94 0.62 -24.33
C ALA A 329 14.90 0.06 -23.34
N ALA A 330 15.25 -1.00 -22.61
CA ALA A 330 14.39 -1.58 -21.57
C ALA A 330 14.21 -0.62 -20.39
N VAL A 331 15.30 0.04 -19.97
CA VAL A 331 15.26 1.07 -18.93
C VAL A 331 14.38 2.23 -19.37
N ALA A 332 14.56 2.75 -20.59
CA ALA A 332 13.74 3.84 -21.12
C ALA A 332 12.25 3.48 -21.19
N ALA A 333 11.92 2.26 -21.63
CA ALA A 333 10.54 1.79 -21.72
C ALA A 333 9.86 1.70 -20.35
N LEU A 334 10.53 1.15 -19.33
CA LEU A 334 9.97 1.10 -17.97
C LEU A 334 9.98 2.48 -17.31
N MET A 335 10.98 3.33 -17.58
CA MET A 335 11.02 4.72 -17.10
C MET A 335 9.81 5.53 -17.56
N ALA A 336 9.34 5.36 -18.80
CA ALA A 336 8.12 6.02 -19.26
C ALA A 336 6.89 5.64 -18.41
N GLN A 337 6.81 4.38 -17.97
CA GLN A 337 5.76 3.91 -17.06
C GLN A 337 5.96 4.46 -15.64
N VAL A 338 7.21 4.56 -15.16
CA VAL A 338 7.53 5.16 -13.85
C VAL A 338 7.15 6.65 -13.80
N ASP A 339 7.44 7.40 -14.86
CA ASP A 339 7.10 8.83 -14.93
C ASP A 339 5.56 9.04 -14.91
N LEU A 340 4.79 8.18 -15.58
CA LEU A 340 3.33 8.20 -15.47
C LEU A 340 2.83 7.65 -14.12
N GLY A 341 3.57 6.73 -13.52
CA GLY A 341 3.36 6.20 -12.17
C GLY A 341 3.51 7.25 -11.08
N ILE A 342 4.47 8.17 -11.21
CA ILE A 342 4.64 9.34 -10.33
C ILE A 342 3.37 10.20 -10.34
N LEU A 343 2.82 10.49 -11.53
CA LEU A 343 1.55 11.23 -11.64
C LEU A 343 0.39 10.42 -11.04
N SER A 344 0.38 9.11 -11.26
CA SER A 344 -0.65 8.22 -10.70
C SER A 344 -0.66 8.26 -9.18
N SER A 345 0.51 8.16 -8.55
CA SER A 345 0.70 8.27 -7.11
C SER A 345 0.20 9.62 -6.58
N HIS A 346 0.57 10.73 -7.23
CA HIS A 346 0.11 12.06 -6.83
C HIS A 346 -1.41 12.20 -6.88
N LEU A 347 -2.06 11.75 -7.95
CA LEU A 347 -3.53 11.84 -8.06
C LEU A 347 -4.23 10.93 -7.06
N MET A 348 -3.77 9.68 -6.92
CA MET A 348 -4.32 8.69 -5.98
C MET A 348 -4.30 9.23 -4.55
N TRP A 349 -3.14 9.66 -4.06
CA TRP A 349 -3.00 10.15 -2.70
C TRP A 349 -3.68 11.51 -2.46
N ALA A 350 -3.89 12.32 -3.50
CA ALA A 350 -4.73 13.51 -3.39
C ALA A 350 -6.20 13.16 -3.10
N LEU A 351 -6.78 12.24 -3.88
CA LEU A 351 -8.17 11.78 -3.72
C LEU A 351 -8.37 11.11 -2.35
N TRP A 352 -7.45 10.22 -1.97
CA TRP A 352 -7.42 9.59 -0.64
C TRP A 352 -7.46 10.66 0.47
N SER A 353 -6.61 11.67 0.36
CA SER A 353 -6.50 12.69 1.40
C SER A 353 -7.75 13.56 1.52
N PHE A 354 -8.43 13.85 0.40
CA PHE A 354 -9.70 14.58 0.45
C PHE A 354 -10.83 13.78 1.10
N ILE A 355 -10.82 12.45 0.98
CA ILE A 355 -11.73 11.58 1.73
C ILE A 355 -11.38 11.65 3.21
N GLN A 356 -10.10 11.43 3.56
CA GLN A 356 -9.65 11.43 4.95
C GLN A 356 -9.86 12.77 5.66
N ALA A 357 -9.75 13.89 4.95
CA ALA A 357 -10.07 15.21 5.51
C ALA A 357 -11.49 15.30 6.08
N ARG A 358 -12.42 14.49 5.56
CA ARG A 358 -13.83 14.47 5.98
C ARG A 358 -14.16 13.37 6.98
N THR A 359 -13.39 12.28 6.98
CA THR A 359 -13.74 11.04 7.69
C THR A 359 -12.77 10.66 8.81
N SER A 360 -11.54 11.16 8.78
CA SER A 360 -10.51 10.80 9.74
C SER A 360 -10.58 11.65 11.00
N ASP A 361 -10.47 11.01 12.16
CA ASP A 361 -10.32 11.66 13.47
C ASP A 361 -8.85 11.96 13.80
N ILE A 362 -7.90 11.57 12.95
CA ILE A 362 -6.48 11.87 13.17
C ILE A 362 -6.20 13.34 12.88
N ALA A 363 -5.53 14.01 13.82
CA ALA A 363 -5.03 15.37 13.68
C ALA A 363 -3.85 15.44 12.68
N TYR A 364 -4.18 15.36 11.39
CA TYR A 364 -3.27 15.45 10.25
C TYR A 364 -3.83 16.47 9.24
N GLY A 365 -2.95 17.23 8.59
CA GLY A 365 -3.33 18.27 7.63
C GLY A 365 -3.75 17.68 6.28
N TYR A 366 -4.80 16.86 6.24
CA TYR A 366 -5.24 16.12 5.07
C TYR A 366 -5.55 17.03 3.88
N THR A 367 -6.17 18.20 4.05
CA THR A 367 -6.40 19.08 2.90
C THR A 367 -5.11 19.70 2.39
N ALA A 368 -4.17 20.05 3.27
CA ALA A 368 -2.87 20.56 2.86
C ALA A 368 -2.08 19.49 2.08
N TYR A 369 -2.09 18.24 2.56
CA TYR A 369 -1.46 17.11 1.88
C TYR A 369 -2.10 16.84 0.52
N GLY A 370 -3.43 16.74 0.47
CA GLY A 370 -4.17 16.47 -0.76
C GLY A 370 -3.97 17.55 -1.83
N LEU A 371 -3.97 18.82 -1.44
CA LEU A 371 -3.69 19.94 -2.35
C LEU A 371 -2.24 19.92 -2.83
N GLN A 372 -1.28 19.59 -1.98
CA GLN A 372 0.13 19.46 -2.37
C GLN A 372 0.31 18.35 -3.41
N ARG A 373 -0.28 17.17 -3.18
CA ARG A 373 -0.19 16.04 -4.13
C ARG A 373 -0.91 16.38 -5.44
N LEU A 374 -2.09 17.01 -5.37
CA LEU A 374 -2.83 17.45 -6.56
C LEU A 374 -2.05 18.50 -7.38
N ASP A 375 -1.35 19.43 -6.72
CA ASP A 375 -0.53 20.42 -7.39
C ASP A 375 0.62 19.78 -8.19
N GLN A 376 1.31 18.79 -7.60
CA GLN A 376 2.33 18.00 -8.30
C GLN A 376 1.76 17.27 -9.52
N PHE A 377 0.58 16.66 -9.38
CA PHE A 377 -0.11 16.02 -10.50
C PHE A 377 -0.43 17.02 -11.63
N VAL A 378 -1.01 18.19 -11.28
CA VAL A 378 -1.42 19.20 -12.27
C VAL A 378 -0.21 19.76 -13.03
N HIS A 379 0.89 20.04 -12.33
CA HIS A 379 2.13 20.49 -12.96
C HIS A 379 2.71 19.41 -13.88
N GLY A 380 2.79 18.16 -13.41
CA GLY A 380 3.28 17.04 -14.20
C GLY A 380 2.41 16.72 -15.42
N ARG A 381 1.07 16.76 -15.28
CA ARG A 381 0.12 16.60 -16.39
C ARG A 381 0.34 17.66 -17.47
N LYS A 382 0.53 18.93 -17.08
CA LYS A 382 0.81 20.02 -18.02
C LYS A 382 2.13 19.79 -18.77
N ALA A 383 3.18 19.42 -18.04
CA ALA A 383 4.49 19.13 -18.63
C ALA A 383 4.43 17.94 -19.61
N SER A 384 3.78 16.84 -19.22
CA SER A 384 3.56 15.66 -20.08
C SER A 384 2.79 16.03 -21.36
N THR A 385 1.69 16.77 -21.23
CA THR A 385 0.88 17.20 -22.39
C THR A 385 1.67 18.10 -23.34
N ALA A 386 2.50 19.00 -22.81
CA ALA A 386 3.38 19.84 -23.62
C ALA A 386 4.46 19.02 -24.35
N ALA A 387 5.03 18.01 -23.69
CA ALA A 387 6.00 17.10 -24.29
C ALA A 387 5.39 16.29 -25.45
N ASP A 388 4.16 15.78 -25.31
CA ASP A 388 3.48 15.08 -26.40
C ASP A 388 3.24 15.97 -27.61
N ALA A 389 2.84 17.23 -27.36
CA ALA A 389 2.57 18.20 -28.42
C ALA A 389 3.86 18.52 -29.19
N ALA A 390 4.98 18.68 -28.47
CA ALA A 390 6.29 18.89 -29.08
C ALA A 390 6.75 17.67 -29.91
N ALA A 391 6.58 16.45 -29.39
CA ALA A 391 6.94 15.22 -30.11
C ALA A 391 6.11 15.04 -31.40
N LYS A 392 4.80 15.31 -31.34
CA LYS A 392 3.93 15.28 -32.54
C LYS A 392 4.31 16.33 -33.57
N ALA A 393 4.68 17.54 -33.13
CA ALA A 393 5.12 18.60 -34.03
C ALA A 393 6.45 18.24 -34.74
N ALA A 394 7.39 17.63 -34.02
CA ALA A 394 8.65 17.17 -34.59
C ALA A 394 8.44 16.09 -35.66
N LEU A 395 7.62 15.08 -35.38
CA LEU A 395 7.28 14.01 -36.33
C LEU A 395 6.58 14.55 -37.59
N ALA A 396 5.68 15.53 -37.43
CA ALA A 396 5.03 16.18 -38.56
C ALA A 396 6.04 16.97 -39.43
N SER A 397 7.00 17.65 -38.81
CA SER A 397 8.02 18.40 -39.55
C SER A 397 9.01 17.52 -40.31
N GLU A 398 9.31 16.32 -39.80
CA GLU A 398 10.15 15.34 -40.50
C GLU A 398 9.41 14.74 -41.71
N ALA A 399 8.12 14.43 -41.56
CA ALA A 399 7.29 13.91 -42.64
C ALA A 399 7.02 14.92 -43.78
N ASP A 400 7.04 16.23 -43.50
CA ASP A 400 6.92 17.29 -44.52
C ASP A 400 8.27 17.58 -45.23
N SER A 401 9.38 17.00 -44.75
CA SER A 401 10.73 17.20 -45.29
C SER A 401 11.25 16.05 -46.17
N GLU A 402 10.53 14.93 -46.21
CA GLU A 402 10.70 13.80 -47.15
C GLU A 402 9.76 13.94 -48.36
#